data_AF-A0A3L7TRK2-F1
#
_entry.id   AF-A0A3L7TRK2-F1
#
_cell.length_a   1.000
_cell.length_b   1.000
_cell.length_c   1.000
_cell.angle_alpha   90.00
_cell.angle_beta   90.00
_cell.angle_gamma   90.00
#
_symmetry.space_group_name_H-M   'P 1'
#
loop_
_entity.id
_entity.type
_entity.pdbx_description
1 polymer ?
#
loop_
_entity_poly.entity_id
_entity_poly.type
_entity_poly.pdbx_seq_one_letter_code
_entity_poly.pdbx_strand_id
1 'polypeptide(L)' 'MVVDPTGAGDSFAGGMMGHIARMGSTDFATLQDALTWGTVMASFTIGGFSLDGLRHATPAAIAQRHARFRDAARIA' A
#
# COMPACT_ATOMS: atom_id res chain seq x y z
N MET A 1 11.54 0.38 9.52
CA MET A 1 11.44 1.02 10.85
C MET A 1 10.41 2.13 10.72
N VAL A 2 9.53 2.30 11.69
CA VAL A 2 8.55 3.39 11.69
C VAL A 2 9.25 4.68 12.10
N VAL A 3 9.06 5.75 11.33
CA VAL A 3 9.65 7.08 11.54
C VAL A 3 8.57 8.06 11.99
N ASP A 4 7.45 8.15 11.25
CA ASP A 4 6.32 9.02 11.55
C ASP A 4 5.00 8.31 11.18
N PRO A 5 4.08 8.03 12.11
CA PRO A 5 2.83 7.33 11.79
C PRO A 5 1.78 8.21 11.09
N THR A 6 2.01 9.52 10.99
CA THR A 6 1.04 10.47 10.43
C THR A 6 0.69 10.13 8.98
N GLY A 7 -0.60 10.12 8.65
CA GLY A 7 -1.08 9.86 7.28
C GLY A 7 -1.06 8.38 6.85
N ALA A 8 -0.70 7.45 7.74
CA ALA A 8 -0.74 6.01 7.43
C ALA A 8 -2.16 5.54 7.04
N GLY A 9 -3.19 6.02 7.73
CA GLY A 9 -4.59 5.69 7.46
C GLY A 9 -5.07 6.21 6.10
N ASP A 10 -4.77 7.47 5.78
CA ASP A 10 -5.14 8.07 4.49
C ASP A 10 -4.40 7.39 3.33
N SER A 11 -3.13 7.04 3.54
CA SER A 11 -2.33 6.32 2.55
C SER A 11 -2.83 4.89 2.33
N PHE A 12 -3.28 4.22 3.40
CA PHE A 12 -3.94 2.92 3.31
C PHE A 12 -5.25 3.02 2.52
N ALA A 13 -6.13 3.95 2.89
CA ALA A 13 -7.40 4.16 2.21
C ALA A 13 -7.18 4.53 0.74
N GLY A 14 -6.23 5.41 0.45
CA GLY A 14 -5.87 5.80 -0.92
C GLY A 14 -5.34 4.62 -1.75
N GLY A 15 -4.45 3.80 -1.19
CA GLY A 15 -3.93 2.60 -1.87
C GLY A 15 -5.03 1.56 -2.16
N MET A 16 -5.90 1.31 -1.18
CA MET A 16 -7.02 0.39 -1.30
C MET A 16 -8.04 0.88 -2.34
N MET A 17 -8.53 2.10 -2.18
CA MET A 17 -9.55 2.68 -3.08
C MET A 17 -9.01 2.87 -4.50
N GLY A 18 -7.73 3.22 -4.65
CA GLY A 18 -7.08 3.30 -5.95
C GLY A 18 -7.04 1.95 -6.67
N HIS A 19 -6.80 0.85 -5.94
CA HIS A 19 -6.85 -0.48 -6.53
C HIS A 19 -8.28 -0.88 -6.94
N ILE A 20 -9.27 -0.66 -6.07
CA ILE A 20 -10.68 -0.95 -6.35
C ILE A 20 -11.15 -0.18 -7.58
N ALA A 21 -10.85 1.12 -7.66
CA ALA A 21 -11.22 1.95 -8.80
C ALA A 21 -10.57 1.46 -10.11
N ARG A 22 -9.31 1.01 -10.05
CA ARG A 22 -8.61 0.46 -11.22
C ARG A 22 -9.21 -0.86 -11.71
N MET A 23 -9.66 -1.72 -10.79
CA MET A 23 -10.23 -3.02 -11.12
C MET A 23 -11.71 -2.94 -11.50
N GLY A 24 -12.44 -1.93 -11.00
CA GLY A 24 -13.88 -1.79 -11.23
C GLY A 24 -14.73 -2.88 -10.58
N SER A 25 -14.18 -3.60 -9.58
CA SER A 25 -14.85 -4.68 -8.86
C SER A 25 -14.66 -4.54 -7.35
N THR A 26 -15.61 -5.07 -6.59
CA THR A 26 -15.55 -5.21 -5.13
C THR A 26 -15.74 -6.66 -4.70
N ASP A 27 -15.46 -7.62 -5.60
CA ASP A 27 -15.41 -9.03 -5.24
C ASP A 27 -14.31 -9.31 -4.19
N PHE A 28 -14.40 -10.47 -3.56
CA PHE A 28 -13.50 -10.84 -2.47
C PHE A 28 -12.02 -10.82 -2.89
N ALA A 29 -11.71 -11.30 -4.10
CA ALA A 29 -10.34 -11.33 -4.60
C ALA A 29 -9.78 -9.91 -4.79
N THR A 30 -10.58 -9.02 -5.36
CA THR A 30 -10.24 -7.61 -5.57
C THR A 30 -10.08 -6.89 -4.23
N LEU A 31 -10.96 -7.13 -3.27
CA LEU A 31 -10.83 -6.56 -1.92
C LEU A 31 -9.59 -7.08 -1.19
N GLN A 32 -9.28 -8.38 -1.32
CA GLN A 32 -8.08 -8.96 -0.73
C GLN A 32 -6.79 -8.35 -1.31
N ASP A 33 -6.74 -8.15 -2.63
CA ASP A 33 -5.59 -7.47 -3.25
C ASP A 33 -5.57 -5.97 -2.89
N ALA A 34 -6.72 -5.30 -2.83
CA ALA A 34 -6.82 -3.90 -2.43
C ALA A 34 -6.29 -3.65 -1.00
N LEU A 35 -6.57 -4.57 -0.05
CA LEU A 35 -5.99 -4.51 1.29
C LEU A 35 -4.46 -4.56 1.25
N THR A 36 -3.89 -5.41 0.38
CA THR A 36 -2.44 -5.51 0.17
C THR A 36 -1.86 -4.19 -0.34
N TRP A 37 -2.50 -3.59 -1.35
CA TRP A 37 -2.10 -2.27 -1.85
C TRP A 37 -2.18 -1.18 -0.79
N GLY A 38 -3.26 -1.14 -0.01
CA GLY A 38 -3.38 -0.21 1.12
C GLY A 38 -2.23 -0.37 2.13
N THR A 39 -1.93 -1.60 2.54
CA THR A 39 -0.84 -1.86 3.50
C THR A 39 0.53 -1.46 2.94
N VAL A 40 0.79 -1.73 1.66
CA VAL A 40 2.03 -1.32 0.99
C VAL A 40 2.16 0.20 0.99
N MET A 41 1.10 0.94 0.63
CA MET A 41 1.15 2.41 0.60
C MET A 41 1.38 3.01 1.99
N ALA A 42 0.67 2.53 3.01
CA ALA A 42 0.90 2.95 4.40
C ALA A 42 2.34 2.69 4.86
N SER A 43 2.96 1.59 4.41
CA SER A 43 4.34 1.25 4.77
C SER A 43 5.39 2.24 4.26
N PHE A 44 5.12 2.93 3.14
CA PHE A 44 5.98 4.00 2.63
C PHE A 44 5.81 5.27 3.45
N THR A 45 4.57 5.64 3.76
CA THR A 45 4.25 6.84 4.55
C THR A 45 4.91 6.78 5.91
N ILE A 46 4.81 5.64 6.61
CA ILE A 46 5.42 5.50 7.93
C ILE A 46 6.95 5.38 7.93
N GLY A 47 7.56 5.19 6.76
CA GLY A 47 9.01 4.99 6.60
C GLY A 47 9.81 6.28 6.45
N GLY A 48 9.15 7.44 6.31
CA GLY A 48 9.77 8.76 6.25
C GLY A 48 9.03 9.75 7.14
N PHE A 49 9.57 10.96 7.32
CA PHE A 49 8.88 12.02 8.04
C PHE A 49 7.82 12.66 7.12
N SER A 50 6.59 12.83 7.61
CA SER A 50 5.48 13.40 6.82
C SER A 50 5.32 12.69 5.46
N LEU A 51 5.24 13.44 4.36
CA LEU A 51 5.04 12.89 3.01
C LEU A 51 6.33 12.42 2.33
N ASP A 52 7.50 12.57 2.96
CA ASP A 52 8.77 12.25 2.30
C ASP A 52 8.88 10.77 1.91
N GLY A 53 8.29 9.88 2.71
CA GLY A 53 8.25 8.45 2.39
C GLY A 53 7.49 8.14 1.10
N LEU A 54 6.38 8.84 0.85
CA LEU A 54 5.61 8.72 -0.40
C LEU A 54 6.27 9.47 -1.56
N ARG A 55 6.83 10.65 -1.29
CA ARG A 55 7.47 11.51 -2.31
C ARG A 55 8.63 10.82 -3.02
N HIS A 56 9.33 9.94 -2.32
CA HIS A 56 10.45 9.16 -2.88
C HIS A 56 10.05 7.75 -3.32
N ALA A 57 8.77 7.38 -3.22
CA ALA A 57 8.30 6.08 -3.65
C ALA A 57 8.30 5.99 -5.19
N THR A 58 9.07 5.05 -5.73
CA THR A 58 9.11 4.77 -7.17
C THR A 58 8.21 3.58 -7.51
N PRO A 59 7.70 3.46 -8.74
CA PRO A 59 6.92 2.30 -9.17
C PRO A 59 7.65 0.97 -8.91
N ALA A 60 8.98 0.94 -9.12
CA ALA A 60 9.80 -0.24 -8.86
C ALA A 60 9.88 -0.58 -7.36
N ALA A 61 10.06 0.41 -6.49
CA ALA A 61 10.09 0.21 -5.04
C ALA A 61 8.73 -0.28 -4.51
N ILE A 62 7.64 0.29 -5.03
CA ILE A 62 6.27 -0.12 -4.69
C ILE A 62 6.04 -1.57 -5.14
N ALA A 63 6.38 -1.92 -6.38
CA ALA A 63 6.23 -3.28 -6.89
C ALA A 63 7.04 -4.30 -6.08
N GLN A 64 8.28 -3.98 -5.73
CA GLN A 64 9.12 -4.83 -4.88
C GLN A 64 8.49 -5.03 -3.50
N ARG A 65 7.99 -3.96 -2.86
CA ARG A 65 7.38 -4.05 -1.54
C ARG A 65 6.06 -4.83 -1.56
N HIS A 66 5.27 -4.64 -2.62
CA HIS A 66 4.04 -5.38 -2.85
C HIS A 66 4.31 -6.89 -3.00
N ALA A 67 5.27 -7.28 -3.84
CA ALA A 67 5.66 -8.68 -3.98
C ALA A 67 6.10 -9.31 -2.65
N ARG A 68 6.94 -8.58 -1.89
CA ARG A 68 7.39 -9.02 -0.56
C ARG A 68 6.23 -9.16 0.42
N PHE A 69 5.27 -8.24 0.40
CA PHE A 69 4.12 -8.30 1.30
C PHE A 69 3.20 -9.48 0.95
N ARG A 70 2.91 -9.70 -0.33
CA ARG A 70 2.10 -10.85 -0.78
C ARG A 70 2.69 -12.19 -0.36
N ASP A 71 4.00 -12.35 -0.51
CA ASP A 71 4.73 -13.54 -0.07
C ASP A 71 4.59 -13.74 1.46
N ALA A 72 4.85 -12.68 2.25
CA ALA A 72 4.75 -12.74 3.70
C ALA A 72 3.31 -13.00 4.20
N ALA A 73 2.32 -12.40 3.53
CA ALA A 73 0.90 -12.53 3.86
C ALA A 73 0.26 -13.80 3.29
N ARG A 74 1.01 -14.61 2.50
CA ARG A 74 0.51 -15.79 1.79
C ARG A 74 -0.74 -15.51 0.93
N ILE A 75 -0.74 -14.36 0.26
CA ILE A 75 -1.84 -13.96 -0.64
C ILE A 75 -1.49 -14.46 -2.05
N ALA A 76 -2.26 -15.45 -2.51
CA ALA A 76 -2.09 -16.12 -3.80
C ALA A 76 -2.37 -15.18 -4.98
#